data_AF-N9KC74-F1
#
_entry.id   AF-N9KC74-F1
#
_cell.length_a   1.000
_cell.length_b   1.000
_cell.length_c   1.000
_cell.angle_alpha   90.00
_cell.angle_beta   90.00
_cell.angle_gamma   90.00
#
_symmetry.space_group_name_H-M   'P 1'
#
loop_
_entity.id
_entity.type
_entity.pdbx_description
1 polymer ?
#
loop_
_entity_poly.entity_id
_entity_poly.type
_entity_poly.pdbx_seq_one_letter_code
_entity_poly.pdbx_strand_id
1 'polypeptide(L)'
;MPLTFSTDTKIIDIALQSGFDSPEAFSRAFKRSFDQTPSAFREQPRWSSWHERFVFSLPPREIMMNVNIVERAEEKIAFISHHGAPERVFESAAQFIQWRKETGLSAIAKSRT
;
A
#
# COMPACT_ATOMS: atom_id res chain seq x y z
N MET A 1 0.20 -5.85 -0.07
CA MET A 1 -0.11 -4.45 -0.44
C MET A 1 -0.39 -4.20 -1.92
N PRO A 2 0.26 -4.82 -2.93
CA PRO A 2 0.01 -4.48 -4.34
C PRO A 2 -1.44 -4.71 -4.80
N LEU A 3 -2.14 -5.65 -4.17
CA LEU A 3 -3.47 -6.11 -4.58
C LEU A 3 -4.57 -5.03 -4.53
N THR A 4 -4.50 -4.10 -3.58
CA THR A 4 -5.57 -3.12 -3.30
C THR A 4 -5.39 -1.82 -4.08
N PHE A 5 -4.15 -1.46 -4.41
CA PHE A 5 -3.85 -0.19 -5.05
C PHE A 5 -3.72 -0.32 -6.57
N SER A 6 -3.37 -1.50 -7.07
CA SER A 6 -3.24 -1.82 -8.49
C SER A 6 -4.41 -2.69 -8.99
N THR A 7 -5.56 -2.04 -9.23
CA THR A 7 -6.77 -2.71 -9.75
C THR A 7 -6.61 -3.20 -11.19
N ASP A 8 -5.71 -2.59 -11.95
CA ASP A 8 -5.47 -2.90 -13.38
C ASP A 8 -4.59 -4.15 -13.58
N THR A 9 -3.77 -4.50 -12.59
CA THR A 9 -2.88 -5.67 -12.67
C THR A 9 -3.68 -6.94 -12.42
N LYS A 10 -3.54 -7.95 -13.29
CA LYS A 10 -4.20 -9.24 -13.07
C LYS A 10 -3.61 -9.91 -11.84
N ILE A 11 -4.46 -10.58 -11.07
CA ILE A 11 -4.05 -11.30 -9.85
C ILE A 11 -2.99 -12.36 -10.17
N ILE A 12 -3.04 -12.96 -11.36
CA ILE A 12 -2.05 -13.93 -11.86
C ILE A 12 -0.65 -13.31 -12.00
N ASP A 13 -0.57 -12.05 -12.47
CA ASP A 13 0.71 -11.36 -12.66
C ASP A 13 1.32 -11.00 -11.30
N ILE A 14 0.47 -10.64 -10.33
CA ILE A 14 0.88 -10.38 -8.95
C ILE A 14 1.37 -11.66 -8.29
N ALA A 15 0.70 -12.80 -8.53
CA ALA A 15 1.12 -14.10 -8.03
C ALA A 15 2.51 -14.48 -8.57
N LEU A 16 2.72 -14.31 -9.87
CA LEU A 16 4.00 -14.58 -10.53
C LEU A 16 5.12 -13.67 -10.00
N GLN A 17 4.87 -12.36 -9.88
CA GLN A 17 5.81 -11.40 -9.29
C GLN A 17 6.13 -11.71 -7.82
N SER A 18 5.21 -12.35 -7.11
CA SER A 18 5.39 -12.77 -5.72
C SER A 18 6.11 -14.12 -5.58
N GLY A 19 6.53 -14.75 -6.70
CA GLY A 19 7.28 -16.01 -6.71
C GLY A 19 6.45 -17.28 -6.61
N PHE A 20 5.15 -17.23 -6.93
CA PHE A 20 4.30 -18.42 -6.95
C PHE A 20 4.26 -19.07 -8.33
N ASP A 21 4.38 -20.40 -8.36
CA ASP A 21 4.33 -21.20 -9.59
C ASP A 21 2.94 -21.26 -10.22
N SER A 22 1.88 -21.01 -9.44
CA SER A 22 0.51 -20.94 -9.96
C SER A 22 -0.39 -19.96 -9.21
N PRO A 23 -1.41 -19.38 -9.90
CA PRO A 23 -2.42 -18.55 -9.26
C PRO A 23 -3.24 -19.27 -8.19
N GLU A 24 -3.47 -20.58 -8.32
CA GLU A 24 -4.15 -21.37 -7.29
C GLU A 24 -3.28 -21.52 -6.04
N ALA A 25 -1.96 -21.72 -6.18
CA ALA A 25 -1.05 -21.78 -5.05
C ALA A 25 -1.04 -20.46 -4.28
N PHE A 26 -0.98 -19.33 -5.00
CA PHE A 26 -1.11 -18.00 -4.42
C PHE A 26 -2.44 -17.81 -3.70
N SER A 27 -3.56 -18.14 -4.35
CA SER A 27 -4.90 -17.96 -3.77
C SER A 27 -5.10 -18.79 -2.50
N ARG A 28 -4.59 -20.02 -2.46
CA ARG A 28 -4.63 -20.88 -1.28
C ARG A 28 -3.77 -20.32 -0.14
N ALA A 29 -2.54 -19.91 -0.43
CA ALA A 29 -1.64 -19.33 0.57
C ALA A 29 -2.19 -18.02 1.13
N PHE A 30 -2.74 -17.16 0.27
CA PHE A 30 -3.35 -15.89 0.64
C PHE A 30 -4.59 -16.11 1.52
N LYS A 31 -5.51 -16.99 1.10
CA LYS A 31 -6.70 -17.33 1.90
C LYS A 31 -6.35 -17.92 3.26
N ARG A 32 -5.31 -18.76 3.35
CA ARG A 32 -4.83 -19.31 4.63
C ARG A 32 -4.23 -18.23 5.55
N SER A 33 -3.68 -17.17 4.98
CA SER A 33 -2.95 -16.13 5.75
C SER A 33 -3.83 -14.96 6.16
N PHE A 34 -4.87 -14.65 5.39
CA PHE A 34 -5.72 -13.45 5.55
C PHE A 34 -7.22 -13.75 5.64
N ASP A 35 -7.61 -15.03 5.63
CA ASP A 35 -9.01 -15.50 5.64
C ASP A 35 -9.91 -14.89 4.53
N GLN A 36 -9.30 -14.36 3.48
CA GLN A 36 -9.96 -13.78 2.32
C GLN A 36 -9.26 -14.23 1.03
N THR A 37 -10.00 -14.36 -0.07
CA THR A 37 -9.37 -14.59 -1.38
C THR A 37 -8.72 -13.30 -1.89
N PRO A 38 -7.70 -13.38 -2.77
CA PRO A 38 -7.07 -12.19 -3.33
C PRO A 38 -8.06 -11.23 -4.01
N SER A 39 -9.07 -11.76 -4.73
CA SER A 39 -10.11 -10.95 -5.36
C SER A 39 -10.99 -10.24 -4.34
N ALA A 40 -11.45 -10.96 -3.30
CA ALA A 40 -12.26 -10.36 -2.24
C ALA A 40 -11.47 -9.30 -1.45
N PHE A 41 -10.19 -9.54 -1.21
CA PHE A 41 -9.31 -8.56 -0.57
C PHE A 41 -9.08 -7.31 -1.43
N ARG A 42 -9.07 -7.45 -2.76
CA ARG A 42 -8.97 -6.31 -3.68
C ARG A 42 -10.22 -5.43 -3.64
N GLU A 43 -11.41 -6.05 -3.55
CA GLU A 43 -12.68 -5.31 -3.51
C GLU A 43 -12.97 -4.72 -2.13
N GLN A 44 -12.75 -5.49 -1.07
CA GLN A 44 -13.06 -5.12 0.31
C GLN A 44 -11.94 -5.59 1.25
N PRO A 45 -10.82 -4.85 1.30
CA PRO A 45 -9.67 -5.24 2.11
C PRO A 45 -9.97 -5.17 3.61
N ARG A 46 -9.73 -6.27 4.33
CA ARG A 46 -9.69 -6.28 5.79
C ARG A 46 -8.30 -5.90 6.29
N TRP A 47 -8.04 -4.60 6.40
CA TRP A 47 -6.74 -4.06 6.82
C TRP A 47 -6.32 -4.42 8.24
N SER A 48 -7.28 -4.69 9.13
CA SER A 48 -7.02 -5.16 10.50
C SER A 48 -6.28 -6.50 10.51
N SER A 49 -6.77 -7.49 9.77
CA SER A 49 -6.13 -8.81 9.66
C SER A 49 -4.72 -8.73 9.06
N TRP A 50 -4.48 -7.74 8.20
CA TRP A 50 -3.13 -7.47 7.68
C TRP A 50 -2.21 -6.91 8.78
N HIS A 51 -2.67 -5.94 9.57
CA HIS A 51 -1.89 -5.35 10.66
C HIS A 51 -1.55 -6.35 11.77
N GLU A 52 -2.49 -7.23 12.14
CA GLU A 52 -2.26 -8.27 13.14
C GLU A 52 -1.17 -9.26 12.71
N ARG A 53 -1.11 -9.58 11.41
CA ARG A 53 -0.17 -10.58 10.87
C ARG A 53 1.20 -9.98 10.55
N PHE A 54 1.24 -8.70 10.20
CA PHE A 54 2.45 -7.97 9.81
C PHE A 54 2.77 -6.87 10.83
N VAL A 55 2.95 -7.26 12.09
CA VAL A 55 3.60 -6.38 13.07
C VAL A 55 5.09 -6.36 12.75
N PHE A 56 5.52 -5.35 12.00
CA PHE A 56 6.94 -5.10 11.77
C PHE A 56 7.57 -4.67 13.10
N SER A 57 8.01 -5.65 13.90
CA SER A 57 9.01 -5.39 14.93
C SER A 57 10.35 -5.23 14.21
N LEU A 58 10.65 -3.99 13.82
CA LEU A 58 12.01 -3.68 13.41
C LEU A 58 12.89 -3.90 14.65
N PRO A 59 13.95 -4.72 14.57
CA PRO A 59 14.90 -4.80 15.67
C PRO A 59 15.42 -3.38 15.91
N PRO A 60 15.62 -2.96 17.17
CA PRO A 60 16.17 -1.65 17.46
C PRO A 60 17.50 -1.53 16.72
N ARG A 61 17.50 -0.67 15.69
CA ARG A 61 18.69 -0.29 14.94
C ARG A 61 18.98 1.14 15.33
N GLU A 62 20.20 1.40 15.78
CA GLU A 62 20.74 2.75 15.81
C GLU A 62 20.98 3.19 14.37
N ILE A 63 19.94 3.73 13.75
CA ILE A 63 20.06 4.37 12.44
C ILE A 63 20.54 5.80 12.73
N MET A 64 21.83 6.07 12.51
CA MET A 64 22.31 7.45 12.43
C MET A 64 21.68 8.11 11.21
N MET A 65 20.62 8.87 11.44
CA MET A 65 19.96 9.66 10.41
C MET A 65 20.70 10.98 10.24
N ASN A 66 21.28 11.21 9.06
CA ASN A 66 21.90 12.50 8.74
C ASN A 66 20.81 13.50 8.30
N VAL A 67 20.49 14.45 9.17
CA VAL A 67 19.40 15.41 8.95
C VAL A 67 19.95 16.69 8.32
N ASN A 68 19.48 17.01 7.11
CA ASN A 68 19.77 18.28 6.43
C ASN A 68 18.50 19.14 6.42
N ILE A 69 18.57 20.35 6.95
CA ILE A 69 17.49 21.33 6.86
C ILE A 69 17.74 22.19 5.62
N VAL A 70 16.78 22.21 4.70
CA VAL A 70 16.86 22.98 3.45
C VAL A 70 15.63 23.86 3.30
N GLU A 71 15.82 25.10 2.86
CA GLU A 71 14.71 25.98 2.49
C GLU A 71 14.20 25.64 1.09
N ARG A 72 12.89 25.70 0.90
CA ARG A 72 12.19 25.41 -0.37
C ARG A 72 11.21 26.54 -0.64
N ALA A 73 10.99 26.85 -1.92
CA ALA A 73 9.93 27.78 -2.32
C ALA A 73 8.55 27.17 -2.04
N GLU A 74 7.54 28.02 -1.81
CA GLU A 74 6.16 27.59 -1.59
C GLU A 74 5.63 26.83 -2.82
N GLU A 75 5.09 25.64 -2.60
CA GLU A 75 4.52 24.80 -3.65
C GLU A 75 3.14 24.30 -3.22
N LYS A 76 2.21 24.30 -4.18
CA LYS A 76 0.87 23.75 -3.94
C LYS A 76 0.97 22.24 -3.88
N ILE A 77 0.68 21.69 -2.71
CA ILE A 77 0.61 20.25 -2.49
C ILE A 77 -0.84 19.80 -2.33
N ALA A 78 -1.14 18.61 -2.81
CA ALA A 78 -2.34 17.88 -2.41
C ALA A 78 -1.96 16.95 -1.25
N PHE A 79 -2.66 17.05 -0.14
CA PHE A 79 -2.46 16.17 1.01
C PHE A 79 -3.82 15.79 1.61
N ILE A 80 -3.81 14.65 2.29
CA ILE A 80 -4.86 14.28 3.24
C ILE A 80 -4.21 13.86 4.54
N SER A 81 -4.86 14.14 5.66
CA SER A 81 -4.38 13.72 6.98
C SER A 81 -5.12 12.47 7.42
N HIS A 82 -4.37 11.47 7.88
CA HIS A 82 -4.97 10.33 8.55
C HIS A 82 -5.22 10.67 10.03
N HIS A 83 -6.44 10.41 10.50
CA HIS A 83 -6.83 10.58 11.89
C HIS A 83 -7.51 9.31 12.38
N GLY A 84 -7.10 8.83 13.56
CA GLY A 84 -7.67 7.64 14.20
C GLY A 84 -6.64 6.53 14.39
N ALA A 85 -7.14 5.30 14.42
CA ALA A 85 -6.36 4.12 14.73
C ALA A 85 -5.31 3.85 13.62
N PRO A 86 -4.01 3.72 13.93
CA PRO A 86 -2.94 3.59 12.94
C PRO A 86 -3.15 2.46 11.94
N GLU A 87 -3.88 1.41 12.34
CA GLU A 87 -4.14 0.24 11.51
C GLU A 87 -5.03 0.57 10.28
N ARG A 88 -5.72 1.71 10.32
CA ARG A 88 -6.60 2.23 9.27
C ARG A 88 -5.92 3.21 8.32
N VAL A 89 -4.61 3.44 8.45
CA VAL A 89 -3.87 4.36 7.57
C VAL A 89 -4.05 4.02 6.08
N PHE A 90 -4.19 2.74 5.74
CA PHE A 90 -4.42 2.30 4.37
C PHE A 90 -5.80 2.65 3.81
N GLU A 91 -6.79 2.91 4.67
CA GLU A 91 -8.10 3.42 4.25
C GLU A 91 -7.96 4.87 3.75
N SER A 92 -7.26 5.71 4.52
CA SER A 92 -6.94 7.08 4.07
C SER A 92 -6.09 7.04 2.79
N ALA A 93 -5.06 6.20 2.73
CA ALA A 93 -4.25 6.05 1.52
C ALA A 93 -5.09 5.64 0.30
N ALA A 94 -6.05 4.71 0.47
CA ALA A 94 -6.97 4.30 -0.59
C ALA A 94 -7.84 5.47 -1.09
N GLN A 95 -8.38 6.28 -0.17
CA GLN A 95 -9.14 7.50 -0.52
C GLN A 95 -8.28 8.47 -1.34
N PHE A 96 -7.03 8.70 -0.94
CA PHE A 96 -6.13 9.59 -1.67
C PHE A 96 -5.83 9.07 -3.07
N ILE A 97 -5.59 7.76 -3.21
CA ILE A 97 -5.35 7.12 -4.51
C ILE A 97 -6.59 7.22 -5.40
N GLN A 98 -7.79 7.04 -4.85
CA GLN A 98 -9.04 7.18 -5.60
C GLN A 98 -9.22 8.61 -6.11
N TRP A 99 -9.11 9.62 -5.23
CA TRP A 99 -9.14 11.03 -5.61
C TRP A 99 -8.11 11.35 -6.70
N ARG A 100 -6.92 10.77 -6.60
CA ARG A 100 -5.85 10.94 -7.59
C ARG A 100 -6.21 10.34 -8.96
N LYS A 101 -6.88 9.18 -8.99
CA LYS A 101 -7.36 8.54 -10.23
C LYS A 101 -8.47 9.35 -10.89
N GLU A 102 -9.36 9.95 -10.10
CA GLU A 102 -10.48 10.75 -10.60
C GLU A 102 -10.04 12.12 -11.14
N THR A 103 -9.10 12.77 -10.46
CA THR A 103 -8.66 14.13 -10.84
C THR A 103 -7.58 14.14 -11.91
N GLY A 104 -6.83 13.05 -12.10
CA GLY A 104 -5.72 12.97 -13.06
C GLY A 104 -4.53 13.88 -12.73
N LEU A 105 -4.53 14.54 -11.56
CA LEU A 105 -3.53 15.55 -11.17
C LEU A 105 -2.18 14.96 -10.69
N SER A 106 -1.92 13.69 -10.99
CA SER A 106 -0.69 13.01 -10.55
C SER A 106 0.38 12.98 -11.61
N ALA A 107 1.51 13.62 -11.33
CA ALA A 107 2.74 13.43 -12.11
C ALA A 107 3.37 12.07 -11.78
N ILE A 108 2.86 10.98 -12.37
CA ILE A 108 3.47 9.63 -12.23
C ILE A 108 4.88 9.60 -12.85
N ALA A 109 5.17 10.50 -13.80
CA ALA A 109 6.38 10.48 -14.61
C ALA A 109 7.56 11.30 -14.06
N LYS A 110 7.36 12.16 -13.04
CA LYS A 110 8.42 13.06 -12.55
C LYS A 110 8.39 13.13 -11.02
N SER A 111 9.39 12.53 -10.40
CA SER A 111 9.77 12.79 -9.01
C SER A 111 10.93 13.78 -9.01
N ARG A 112 10.82 14.89 -8.27
CA ARG A 112 11.95 15.78 -8.01
C ARG A 112 12.57 15.35 -6.67
N THR A 113 13.52 14.43 -6.73
CA THR A 113 14.41 14.09 -5.60
C THR A 113 15.62 15.00 -5.61
#